data_AF-A0A4X1SWV8-F1
#
_entry.id   AF-A0A4X1SWV8-F1
#
_cell.length_a   1.000
_cell.length_b   1.000
_cell.length_c   1.000
_cell.angle_alpha   90.00
_cell.angle_beta   90.00
_cell.angle_gamma   90.00
#
_symmetry.space_group_name_H-M   'P 1'
#
loop_
_entity.id
_entity.type
_entity.pdbx_description
1 polymer ?
#
loop_
_entity_poly.entity_id
_entity_poly.type
_entity_poly.pdbx_seq_one_letter_code
_entity_poly.pdbx_strand_id
1 'polypeptide(L)'
;CDLHHSSLQHRILNPLRKSYPSSRLNSSPSSFRHLFFTSPLRVNTAMHEAKLMEECDELVEIIQQRKQMIAVKIKETKVMKLRKLAQQVANCRQCLERSTVLINQAEHILKENDQARFLQSAKNIAERVAMATASSQVLIPDINFNDAFENFALDFSREKKLLEGLDYLTAPNPPSIREELCTASHDTITVHWISDDEFSISSYELQYTIFTGQANFISKSWCSWGLWPEIRKCKEAVSCSRLAGAPRGLYNSVDSWMIVPNIKQNHYTVHGLQSGTRYIFIVKAINQAGSRNSEPTRLKTNSQPFKLDPKMTHKKLKISNDGLQMEKDESSLKKSHTPERFSGTGCYGAAGNIFIDSGCHYWEVVMGSSTWYAIGIAYKSAPKNEWIGKNASSWVFSRCNSNFVVRHNNKEMLVDVHPQLKRLGVLLDYDNNMLSFYDPANSLHLHTFDVTFILPVCPTFTIWNKSLMILSGLPAPDFIDYPERQECNCRPQESPYVSGMKACH
;
A
#
# COMPACT_ATOMS: atom_id res chain seq x y z
N CYS A 1 -78.84 16.69 17.76
CA CYS A 1 -78.80 15.57 16.80
C CYS A 1 -77.77 14.55 17.29
N ASP A 2 -77.91 13.98 18.48
CA ASP A 2 -78.89 12.93 18.85
C ASP A 2 -78.68 11.66 18.02
N LEU A 3 -78.66 10.44 18.54
CA LEU A 3 -78.87 9.81 19.86
C LEU A 3 -78.57 8.32 19.55
N HIS A 4 -77.84 7.52 20.33
CA HIS A 4 -78.32 6.69 21.46
C HIS A 4 -77.10 5.87 21.97
N HIS A 5 -76.67 5.97 23.24
CA HIS A 5 -77.13 5.23 24.44
C HIS A 5 -77.04 3.70 24.30
N SER A 6 -76.28 2.94 25.10
CA SER A 6 -76.33 2.75 26.58
C SER A 6 -75.10 1.89 26.98
N SER A 7 -74.28 2.11 28.02
CA SER A 7 -74.43 2.42 29.46
C SER A 7 -74.36 1.20 30.40
N LEU A 8 -73.42 1.27 31.36
CA LEU A 8 -73.35 0.69 32.72
C LEU A 8 -71.99 1.16 33.31
N GLN A 9 -71.84 2.27 34.07
CA GLN A 9 -72.20 2.55 35.49
C GLN A 9 -71.79 1.43 36.46
N HIS A 10 -71.17 1.60 37.65
CA HIS A 10 -70.91 2.76 38.54
C HIS A 10 -70.01 2.31 39.73
N ARG A 11 -69.21 3.22 40.34
CA ARG A 11 -68.98 3.48 41.81
C ARG A 11 -67.61 4.18 42.03
N ILE A 12 -67.53 5.51 42.22
CA ILE A 12 -67.74 6.34 43.44
C ILE A 12 -66.56 6.32 44.45
N LEU A 13 -65.75 7.40 44.40
CA LEU A 13 -65.26 8.34 45.44
C LEU A 13 -64.84 7.92 46.88
N ASN A 14 -63.56 8.23 47.18
CA ASN A 14 -62.96 8.92 48.38
C ASN A 14 -62.98 8.26 49.78
N PRO A 15 -62.16 8.69 50.79
CA PRO A 15 -61.18 9.81 50.87
C PRO A 15 -59.84 9.55 51.64
N LEU A 16 -59.00 10.60 51.71
CA LEU A 16 -57.87 10.87 52.62
C LEU A 16 -58.14 10.65 54.13
N ARG A 17 -57.21 10.02 54.90
CA ARG A 17 -56.56 10.53 56.15
C ARG A 17 -55.89 9.45 57.03
N LYS A 18 -54.62 9.72 57.42
CA LYS A 18 -53.90 9.40 58.70
C LYS A 18 -53.68 7.90 59.03
N SER A 19 -52.59 7.38 59.61
CA SER A 19 -51.44 7.87 60.39
C SER A 19 -50.44 6.70 60.60
N TYR A 20 -49.14 7.00 60.76
CA TYR A 20 -47.97 6.15 61.16
C TYR A 20 -48.23 5.09 62.28
N PRO A 21 -47.40 4.01 62.50
CA PRO A 21 -45.93 3.98 62.46
C PRO A 21 -45.21 2.69 61.96
N SER A 22 -43.87 2.78 61.92
CA SER A 22 -42.83 1.78 61.63
C SER A 22 -43.07 0.32 62.05
N SER A 23 -42.73 -0.62 61.16
CA SER A 23 -41.93 -1.81 61.52
C SER A 23 -41.26 -2.44 60.29
N ARG A 24 -40.00 -2.85 60.50
CA ARG A 24 -39.03 -3.36 59.52
C ARG A 24 -39.47 -4.69 58.92
N LEU A 25 -39.30 -4.85 57.61
CA LEU A 25 -38.90 -6.12 56.99
C LEU A 25 -37.82 -5.81 55.95
N ASN A 26 -36.57 -6.08 56.33
CA ASN A 26 -35.40 -6.07 55.46
C ASN A 26 -35.48 -7.25 54.50
N SER A 27 -35.66 -7.00 53.21
CA SER A 27 -35.19 -7.90 52.15
C SER A 27 -34.82 -7.07 50.92
N SER A 28 -33.52 -6.95 50.66
CA SER A 28 -32.92 -6.06 49.66
C SER A 28 -33.42 -6.29 48.22
N PRO A 29 -33.50 -5.25 47.37
CA PRO A 29 -33.85 -5.35 45.93
C PRO A 29 -32.71 -5.92 45.06
N SER A 30 -31.58 -6.26 45.65
CA SER A 30 -30.34 -6.62 44.96
C SER A 30 -30.41 -7.95 44.19
N SER A 31 -31.35 -8.83 44.53
CA SER A 31 -31.44 -10.16 43.91
C SER A 31 -32.08 -10.15 42.52
N PHE A 32 -32.91 -9.15 42.19
CA PHE A 32 -33.60 -9.11 40.89
C PHE A 32 -32.80 -8.42 39.79
N ARG A 33 -31.92 -7.46 40.12
CA ARG A 33 -31.06 -6.80 39.10
C ARG A 33 -29.92 -7.69 38.59
N HIS A 34 -29.51 -8.68 39.37
CA HIS A 34 -28.45 -9.62 38.98
C HIS A 34 -28.92 -10.65 37.95
N LEU A 35 -30.22 -10.94 37.88
CA LEU A 35 -30.82 -11.91 36.95
C LEU A 35 -31.01 -11.37 35.52
N PHE A 36 -31.18 -10.05 35.35
CA PHE A 36 -31.42 -9.43 34.04
C PHE A 36 -30.14 -9.11 33.23
N PHE A 37 -28.98 -8.96 33.88
CA PHE A 37 -27.68 -8.83 33.18
C PHE A 37 -27.05 -10.17 32.83
N THR A 38 -27.44 -11.26 33.52
CA THR A 38 -26.89 -12.59 33.26
C THR A 38 -27.50 -13.28 32.05
N SER A 39 -28.72 -12.93 31.62
CA SER A 39 -29.38 -13.64 30.51
C SER A 39 -28.74 -13.36 29.15
N PRO A 40 -28.38 -12.13 28.74
CA PRO A 40 -27.78 -11.90 27.42
C PRO A 40 -26.33 -12.40 27.39
N LEU A 41 -25.57 -12.23 28.48
CA LEU A 41 -24.20 -12.73 28.61
C LEU A 41 -24.15 -14.26 28.55
N ARG A 42 -25.04 -14.96 29.27
CA ARG A 42 -25.13 -16.43 29.21
C ARG A 42 -25.54 -16.95 27.83
N VAL A 43 -26.47 -16.27 27.16
CA VAL A 43 -26.87 -16.62 25.79
C VAL A 43 -25.73 -16.37 24.80
N ASN A 44 -24.97 -15.28 24.96
CA ASN A 44 -23.82 -14.97 24.12
C ASN A 44 -22.66 -15.96 24.35
N THR A 45 -22.38 -16.34 25.60
CA THR A 45 -21.40 -17.39 25.92
C THR A 45 -21.81 -18.75 25.38
N ALA A 46 -23.08 -19.15 25.56
CA ALA A 46 -23.58 -20.42 25.02
C ALA A 46 -23.55 -20.47 23.49
N MET A 47 -23.76 -19.35 22.80
CA MET A 47 -23.65 -19.25 21.34
C MET A 47 -22.20 -19.41 20.86
N HIS A 48 -21.23 -18.82 21.58
CA HIS A 48 -19.81 -19.02 21.28
C HIS A 48 -19.35 -20.46 21.57
N GLU A 49 -19.84 -21.07 22.65
CA GLU A 49 -19.59 -22.49 22.97
C GLU A 49 -20.18 -23.42 21.89
N ALA A 50 -21.40 -23.13 21.41
CA ALA A 50 -22.02 -23.89 20.32
C ALA A 50 -21.24 -23.78 19.01
N LYS A 51 -20.78 -22.57 18.64
CA LYS A 51 -19.97 -22.36 17.45
C LYS A 51 -18.60 -23.04 17.55
N LEU A 52 -17.97 -23.02 18.72
CA LEU A 52 -16.73 -23.75 18.95
C LEU A 52 -16.94 -25.26 18.77
N MET A 53 -18.01 -25.82 19.32
CA MET A 53 -18.34 -27.24 19.14
C MET A 53 -18.54 -27.59 17.66
N GLU A 54 -19.27 -26.76 16.91
CA GLU A 54 -19.50 -26.96 15.48
C GLU A 54 -18.20 -26.99 14.67
N GLU A 55 -17.31 -26.01 14.86
CA GLU A 55 -16.01 -25.95 14.16
C GLU A 55 -15.08 -27.11 14.56
N CYS A 56 -15.10 -27.53 15.83
CA CYS A 56 -14.36 -28.71 16.30
C CYS A 56 -14.90 -30.00 15.67
N ASP A 57 -16.21 -30.16 15.60
CA ASP A 57 -16.85 -31.33 14.99
C ASP A 57 -16.53 -31.42 13.48
N GLU A 58 -16.51 -30.29 12.76
CA GLU A 58 -16.11 -30.24 11.36
C GLU A 58 -14.64 -30.66 11.16
N LEU A 59 -13.72 -30.17 12.01
CA LEU A 59 -12.31 -30.60 11.97
C LEU A 59 -12.16 -32.10 12.23
N VAL A 60 -12.90 -32.66 13.19
CA VAL A 60 -12.92 -34.10 13.47
C VAL A 60 -13.42 -34.87 12.25
N GLU A 61 -14.49 -34.39 11.59
CA GLU A 61 -15.03 -35.01 10.40
C GLU A 61 -14.00 -35.04 9.26
N ILE A 62 -13.33 -33.92 8.98
CA ILE A 62 -12.27 -33.83 7.96
C ILE A 62 -11.14 -34.81 8.27
N ILE A 63 -10.67 -34.86 9.52
CA ILE A 63 -9.63 -35.81 9.95
C ILE A 63 -10.10 -37.26 9.74
N GLN A 64 -11.35 -37.56 10.05
CA GLN A 64 -11.92 -38.89 9.91
C GLN A 64 -12.08 -39.30 8.44
N GLN A 65 -12.51 -38.39 7.57
CA GLN A 65 -12.56 -38.60 6.12
C GLN A 65 -11.15 -38.83 5.54
N ARG A 66 -10.15 -38.01 5.93
CA ARG A 66 -8.75 -38.18 5.52
C ARG A 66 -8.18 -39.52 5.98
N LYS A 67 -8.44 -39.94 7.22
CA LYS A 67 -8.07 -41.25 7.77
C LYS A 67 -8.62 -42.39 6.91
N GLN A 68 -9.90 -42.35 6.55
CA GLN A 68 -10.52 -43.38 5.71
C GLN A 68 -9.87 -43.44 4.33
N MET A 69 -9.65 -42.29 3.69
CA MET A 69 -8.99 -42.23 2.38
C MET A 69 -7.57 -42.79 2.40
N ILE A 70 -6.76 -42.45 3.41
CA ILE A 70 -5.40 -42.99 3.56
C ILE A 70 -5.45 -44.51 3.78
N ALA A 71 -6.37 -44.99 4.63
CA ALA A 71 -6.54 -46.41 4.88
C ALA A 71 -6.95 -47.20 3.62
N VAL A 72 -7.81 -46.62 2.77
CA VAL A 72 -8.18 -47.20 1.47
C VAL A 72 -6.96 -47.28 0.56
N LYS A 73 -6.18 -46.19 0.40
CA LYS A 73 -4.97 -46.20 -0.43
C LYS A 73 -3.92 -47.23 0.02
N ILE A 74 -3.74 -47.40 1.34
CA ILE A 74 -2.86 -48.44 1.90
C ILE A 74 -3.36 -49.84 1.51
N LYS A 75 -4.67 -50.10 1.66
CA LYS A 75 -5.27 -51.38 1.28
C LYS A 75 -5.15 -51.66 -0.21
N GLU A 76 -5.47 -50.69 -1.06
CA GLU A 76 -5.33 -50.80 -2.52
C GLU A 76 -3.89 -51.08 -2.93
N THR A 77 -2.93 -50.36 -2.34
CA THR A 77 -1.51 -50.56 -2.63
C THR A 77 -1.04 -51.95 -2.18
N LYS A 78 -1.50 -52.42 -1.00
CA LYS A 78 -1.24 -53.80 -0.54
C LYS A 78 -1.81 -54.83 -1.52
N VAL A 79 -3.06 -54.66 -1.96
CA VAL A 79 -3.72 -55.57 -2.92
C VAL A 79 -2.97 -55.58 -4.26
N MET A 80 -2.58 -54.40 -4.76
CA MET A 80 -1.81 -54.28 -6.00
C MET A 80 -0.45 -54.99 -5.91
N LYS A 81 0.28 -54.79 -4.79
CA LYS A 81 1.57 -55.45 -4.53
C LYS A 81 1.43 -56.97 -4.42
N LEU A 82 0.41 -57.45 -3.70
CA LEU A 82 0.10 -58.88 -3.60
C LEU A 82 -0.25 -59.48 -4.97
N ARG A 83 -0.98 -58.75 -5.82
CA ARG A 83 -1.32 -59.20 -7.17
C ARG A 83 -0.09 -59.31 -8.07
N LYS A 84 0.83 -58.34 -8.00
CA LYS A 84 2.12 -58.40 -8.71
C LYS A 84 2.96 -59.60 -8.27
N LEU A 85 3.02 -59.85 -6.95
CA LEU A 85 3.73 -61.01 -6.40
C LEU A 85 3.11 -62.33 -6.88
N ALA A 86 1.77 -62.46 -6.81
CA ALA A 86 1.08 -63.66 -7.29
C ALA A 86 1.33 -63.92 -8.78
N GLN A 87 1.36 -62.86 -9.60
CA GLN A 87 1.67 -62.98 -11.03
C GLN A 87 3.12 -63.47 -11.27
N GLN A 88 4.09 -62.96 -10.50
CA GLN A 88 5.47 -63.43 -10.61
C GLN A 88 5.59 -64.90 -10.21
N VAL A 89 4.95 -65.31 -9.10
CA VAL A 89 4.93 -66.72 -8.69
C VAL A 89 4.34 -67.61 -9.79
N ALA A 90 3.25 -67.17 -10.44
CA ALA A 90 2.65 -67.89 -11.55
C ALA A 90 3.59 -68.01 -12.76
N ASN A 91 4.31 -66.93 -13.11
CA ASN A 91 5.28 -66.93 -14.20
C ASN A 91 6.46 -67.87 -13.92
N CYS A 92 7.02 -67.83 -12.70
CA CYS A 92 8.09 -68.74 -12.27
C CYS A 92 7.64 -70.20 -12.34
N ARG A 93 6.44 -70.50 -11.85
CA ARG A 93 5.87 -71.85 -11.89
C ARG A 93 5.71 -72.35 -13.33
N GLN A 94 5.19 -71.51 -14.22
CA GLN A 94 5.04 -71.87 -15.63
C GLN A 94 6.39 -72.12 -16.32
N CYS A 95 7.41 -71.32 -15.99
CA CYS A 95 8.76 -71.54 -16.50
C CYS A 95 9.33 -72.88 -16.00
N LEU A 96 9.15 -73.19 -14.72
CA LEU A 96 9.58 -74.45 -14.12
C LEU A 96 8.92 -75.63 -14.83
N GLU A 97 7.60 -75.60 -15.00
CA GLU A 97 6.83 -76.65 -15.70
C GLU A 97 7.31 -76.84 -17.15
N ARG A 98 7.57 -75.76 -17.89
CA ARG A 98 8.12 -75.82 -19.26
C ARG A 98 9.52 -76.45 -19.29
N SER A 99 10.38 -76.09 -18.34
CA SER A 99 11.72 -76.68 -18.22
C SER A 99 11.66 -78.17 -17.88
N THR A 100 10.77 -78.59 -16.98
CA THR A 100 10.56 -80.01 -16.66
C THR A 100 10.14 -80.82 -17.89
N VAL A 101 9.23 -80.28 -18.71
CA VAL A 101 8.82 -80.93 -19.97
C VAL A 101 10.00 -81.07 -20.94
N LEU A 102 10.83 -80.03 -21.08
CA LEU A 102 12.03 -80.09 -21.94
C LEU A 102 13.05 -81.11 -21.44
N ILE A 103 13.25 -81.21 -20.13
CA ILE A 103 14.14 -82.23 -19.53
C ILE A 103 13.63 -83.64 -19.85
N ASN A 104 12.35 -83.91 -19.61
CA ASN A 104 11.75 -85.22 -19.90
C ASN A 104 11.83 -85.56 -21.41
N GLN A 105 11.67 -84.57 -22.30
CA GLN A 105 11.85 -84.76 -23.74
C GLN A 105 13.31 -85.08 -24.10
N ALA A 106 14.28 -84.43 -23.46
CA ALA A 106 15.70 -84.72 -23.67
C ALA A 106 16.06 -86.13 -23.21
N GLU A 107 15.55 -86.55 -22.03
CA GLU A 107 15.73 -87.90 -21.51
C GLU A 107 15.16 -88.98 -22.44
N HIS A 108 14.04 -88.72 -23.10
CA HIS A 108 13.47 -89.64 -24.09
C HIS A 108 14.33 -89.71 -25.36
N ILE A 109 14.79 -88.57 -25.88
CA ILE A 109 15.63 -88.52 -27.09
C ILE A 109 16.98 -89.23 -26.86
N LEU A 110 17.53 -89.18 -25.64
CA LEU A 110 18.75 -89.91 -25.29
C LEU A 110 18.63 -91.44 -25.42
N LYS A 111 17.41 -91.98 -25.52
CA LYS A 111 17.14 -93.41 -25.71
C LYS A 111 16.86 -93.79 -27.17
N GLU A 112 16.98 -92.85 -28.11
CA GLU A 112 16.74 -93.09 -29.55
C GLU A 112 17.87 -93.93 -30.16
N ASN A 113 17.52 -95.03 -30.83
CA ASN A 113 18.50 -95.97 -31.40
C ASN A 113 18.91 -95.63 -32.84
N ASP A 114 18.16 -94.75 -33.54
CA ASP A 114 18.45 -94.32 -34.90
C ASP A 114 19.31 -93.06 -34.91
N GLN A 115 20.53 -93.16 -35.46
CA GLN A 115 21.52 -92.09 -35.44
C GLN A 115 21.08 -90.82 -36.19
N ALA A 116 20.32 -90.96 -37.30
CA ALA A 116 19.86 -89.82 -38.09
C ALA A 116 18.70 -89.10 -37.39
N ARG A 117 17.74 -89.86 -36.83
CA ARG A 117 16.63 -89.27 -36.05
C ARG A 117 17.10 -88.66 -34.73
N PHE A 118 18.08 -89.28 -34.09
CA PHE A 118 18.71 -88.74 -32.88
C PHE A 118 19.31 -87.37 -33.16
N LEU A 119 20.16 -87.23 -34.20
CA LEU A 119 20.81 -85.96 -34.51
C LEU A 119 19.81 -84.83 -34.83
N GLN A 120 18.73 -85.14 -35.57
CA GLN A 120 17.70 -84.16 -35.90
C GLN A 120 16.90 -83.72 -34.65
N SER A 121 16.52 -84.67 -33.79
CA SER A 121 15.76 -84.41 -32.57
C SER A 121 16.61 -83.72 -31.50
N ALA A 122 17.88 -84.10 -31.38
CA ALA A 122 18.86 -83.50 -30.48
C ALA A 122 19.12 -82.03 -30.83
N LYS A 123 19.22 -81.69 -32.13
CA LYS A 123 19.36 -80.30 -32.57
C LYS A 123 18.14 -79.46 -32.21
N ASN A 124 16.93 -79.97 -32.46
CA ASN A 124 15.70 -79.26 -32.14
C ASN A 124 15.54 -79.00 -30.63
N ILE A 125 15.86 -79.98 -29.79
CA ILE A 125 15.77 -79.78 -28.34
C ILE A 125 16.86 -78.88 -27.79
N ALA A 126 18.08 -78.92 -28.35
CA ALA A 126 19.16 -77.99 -27.97
C ALA A 126 18.78 -76.54 -28.27
N GLU A 127 18.15 -76.26 -29.42
CA GLU A 127 17.62 -74.93 -29.74
C GLU A 127 16.53 -74.50 -28.76
N ARG A 128 15.59 -75.40 -28.42
CA ARG A 128 14.51 -75.11 -27.45
C ARG A 128 15.04 -74.89 -26.03
N VAL A 129 16.06 -75.64 -25.60
CA VAL A 129 16.73 -75.47 -24.31
C VAL A 129 17.50 -74.14 -24.28
N ALA A 130 18.19 -73.77 -25.36
CA ALA A 130 18.88 -72.49 -25.46
C ALA A 130 17.89 -71.32 -25.34
N MET A 131 16.74 -71.40 -26.03
CA MET A 131 15.68 -70.38 -25.97
C MET A 131 15.04 -70.31 -24.57
N ALA A 132 14.79 -71.46 -23.92
CA ALA A 132 14.30 -71.50 -22.55
C ALA A 132 15.30 -70.91 -21.55
N THR A 133 16.59 -71.21 -21.71
CA THR A 133 17.68 -70.68 -20.87
C THR A 133 17.80 -69.16 -21.03
N ALA A 134 17.73 -68.65 -22.25
CA ALA A 134 17.70 -67.21 -22.52
C ALA A 134 16.48 -66.53 -21.88
N SER A 135 15.29 -67.16 -21.95
CA SER A 135 14.08 -66.64 -21.29
C SER A 135 14.16 -66.69 -19.76
N SER A 136 14.95 -67.60 -19.20
CA SER A 136 15.13 -67.75 -17.75
C SER A 136 16.10 -66.73 -17.14
N GLN A 137 16.98 -66.11 -17.95
CA GLN A 137 17.84 -65.01 -17.48
C GLN A 137 17.03 -63.71 -17.24
N VAL A 138 15.81 -63.63 -17.77
CA VAL A 138 14.84 -62.53 -17.54
C VAL A 138 14.00 -62.74 -16.27
N LEU A 139 14.12 -63.89 -15.60
CA LEU A 139 13.40 -64.21 -14.35
C LEU A 139 14.09 -63.68 -13.08
N ILE A 140 15.13 -62.84 -13.20
CA ILE A 140 15.67 -62.10 -12.05
C ILE A 140 14.52 -61.25 -11.49
N PRO A 141 14.15 -61.39 -10.20
CA PRO A 141 13.04 -60.63 -9.66
C PRO A 141 13.36 -59.13 -9.73
N ASP A 142 12.62 -58.38 -10.55
CA ASP A 142 12.64 -56.90 -10.55
C ASP A 142 12.19 -56.28 -9.22
N ILE A 143 11.81 -57.10 -8.23
CA ILE A 143 11.24 -56.66 -6.96
C ILE A 143 12.28 -56.87 -5.86
N ASN A 144 13.00 -55.81 -5.52
CA ASN A 144 13.66 -55.71 -4.23
C ASN A 144 12.57 -55.78 -3.14
N PHE A 145 12.48 -56.91 -2.43
CA PHE A 145 11.44 -57.14 -1.41
C PHE A 145 11.50 -56.13 -0.26
N ASN A 146 12.66 -55.50 -0.01
CA ASN A 146 12.77 -54.39 0.94
C ASN A 146 12.02 -53.15 0.44
N ASP A 147 12.30 -52.67 -0.78
CA ASP A 147 11.63 -51.49 -1.35
C ASP A 147 10.14 -51.73 -1.65
N ALA A 148 9.76 -52.97 -1.94
CA ALA A 148 8.39 -53.34 -2.25
C ALA A 148 7.43 -53.09 -1.09
N PHE A 149 7.90 -52.96 0.16
CA PHE A 149 7.05 -52.74 1.33
C PHE A 149 7.40 -51.49 2.14
N GLU A 150 8.56 -50.85 1.93
CA GLU A 150 9.02 -49.75 2.79
C GLU A 150 8.50 -48.33 2.48
N ASN A 151 7.84 -48.09 1.35
CA ASN A 151 7.42 -46.71 1.01
C ASN A 151 6.03 -46.31 1.57
N PHE A 152 5.84 -46.40 2.88
CA PHE A 152 4.72 -45.77 3.60
C PHE A 152 5.20 -45.17 4.92
N ALA A 153 5.94 -44.06 4.86
CA ALA A 153 6.18 -43.23 6.02
C ALA A 153 4.97 -42.29 6.20
N LEU A 154 4.21 -42.47 7.29
CA LEU A 154 3.19 -41.52 7.72
C LEU A 154 3.83 -40.54 8.70
N ASP A 155 4.05 -39.30 8.25
CA ASP A 155 4.45 -38.20 9.12
C ASP A 155 3.28 -37.23 9.26
N PHE A 156 2.75 -37.13 10.48
CA PHE A 156 1.67 -36.20 10.85
C PHE A 156 2.17 -35.11 11.80
N SER A 157 3.49 -34.94 11.95
CA SER A 157 4.07 -34.04 12.95
C SER A 157 3.69 -32.59 12.70
N ARG A 158 3.60 -32.18 11.42
CA ARG A 158 3.17 -30.83 11.02
C ARG A 158 1.70 -30.59 11.36
N GLU A 159 0.83 -31.50 10.97
CA GLU A 159 -0.62 -31.42 11.20
C GLU A 159 -0.95 -31.46 12.70
N LYS A 160 -0.24 -32.30 13.47
CA LYS A 160 -0.35 -32.36 14.93
C LYS A 160 0.03 -31.02 15.56
N LYS A 161 1.13 -30.40 15.11
CA LYS A 161 1.56 -29.08 15.61
C LYS A 161 0.54 -27.98 15.28
N LEU A 162 -0.16 -28.07 14.14
CA LEU A 162 -1.24 -27.14 13.78
C LEU A 162 -2.46 -27.33 14.68
N LEU A 163 -2.85 -28.57 14.98
CA LEU A 163 -3.98 -28.88 15.88
C LEU A 163 -3.68 -28.51 17.33
N GLU A 164 -2.45 -28.71 17.80
CA GLU A 164 -2.00 -28.29 19.14
C GLU A 164 -1.96 -26.75 19.29
N GLY A 165 -1.89 -26.02 18.18
CA GLY A 165 -1.93 -24.56 18.15
C GLY A 165 -3.33 -23.96 17.95
N LEU A 166 -4.40 -24.75 18.06
CA LEU A 166 -5.78 -24.25 18.01
C LEU A 166 -6.08 -23.41 19.27
N ASP A 167 -5.91 -22.10 19.14
CA ASP A 167 -6.24 -21.11 20.16
C ASP A 167 -7.50 -20.30 19.78
N TYR A 168 -8.04 -19.53 20.73
CA TYR A 168 -9.14 -18.61 20.44
C TYR A 168 -8.73 -17.61 19.36
N LEU A 169 -9.66 -17.35 18.43
CA LEU A 169 -9.44 -16.42 17.32
C LEU A 169 -9.14 -15.03 17.91
N THR A 170 -7.97 -14.49 17.60
CA THR A 170 -7.55 -13.14 18.02
C THR A 170 -7.59 -12.20 16.83
N ALA A 171 -7.70 -10.89 17.10
CA ALA A 171 -7.60 -9.90 16.03
C ALA A 171 -6.24 -10.05 15.32
N PRO A 172 -6.18 -9.84 13.99
CA PRO A 172 -4.94 -10.06 13.24
C PRO A 172 -3.81 -9.16 13.76
N ASN A 173 -2.57 -9.56 13.52
CA ASN A 173 -1.45 -8.67 13.76
C ASN A 173 -1.58 -7.39 12.91
N PRO A 174 -1.10 -6.22 13.42
CA PRO A 174 -1.08 -4.99 12.64
C PRO A 174 -0.38 -5.19 11.28
N PRO A 175 -1.02 -4.84 10.16
CA PRO A 175 -0.36 -4.85 8.86
C PRO A 175 0.71 -3.77 8.81
N SER A 176 1.72 -3.94 7.96
CA SER A 176 2.81 -2.98 7.80
C SER A 176 2.86 -2.45 6.37
N ILE A 177 2.70 -1.13 6.20
CA ILE A 177 2.80 -0.47 4.90
C ILE A 177 4.27 -0.43 4.47
N ARG A 178 4.55 -0.88 3.25
CA ARG A 178 5.89 -0.91 2.64
C ARG A 178 6.03 0.31 1.73
N GLU A 179 6.52 1.42 2.29
CA GLU A 179 6.70 2.69 1.58
C GLU A 179 7.53 2.53 0.30
N GLU A 180 8.54 1.67 0.33
CA GLU A 180 9.43 1.40 -0.79
C GLU A 180 8.77 0.65 -1.95
N LEU A 181 7.62 0.02 -1.71
CA LEU A 181 6.81 -0.62 -2.76
C LEU A 181 5.65 0.28 -3.22
N CYS A 182 5.36 1.34 -2.47
CA CYS A 182 4.29 2.27 -2.83
C CYS A 182 4.68 3.09 -4.06
N THR A 183 3.72 3.37 -4.92
CA THR A 183 3.93 4.19 -6.12
C THR A 183 2.96 5.37 -6.12
N ALA A 184 3.46 6.54 -6.52
CA ALA A 184 2.65 7.74 -6.61
C ALA A 184 2.69 8.31 -8.03
N SER A 185 1.54 8.77 -8.49
CA SER A 185 1.40 9.64 -9.66
C SER A 185 0.85 10.99 -9.19
N HIS A 186 0.43 11.86 -10.12
CA HIS A 186 -0.14 13.15 -9.77
C HIS A 186 -1.54 13.03 -9.13
N ASP A 187 -2.34 12.04 -9.53
CA ASP A 187 -3.72 11.87 -9.06
C ASP A 187 -3.99 10.49 -8.43
N THR A 188 -2.97 9.64 -8.34
CA THR A 188 -3.09 8.29 -7.78
C THR A 188 -1.96 7.94 -6.82
N ILE A 189 -2.26 7.11 -5.82
CA ILE A 189 -1.28 6.47 -4.96
C ILE A 189 -1.65 4.99 -4.83
N THR A 190 -0.70 4.11 -5.14
CA THR A 190 -0.81 2.68 -4.85
C THR A 190 -0.09 2.38 -3.55
N VAL A 191 -0.85 1.95 -2.56
CA VAL A 191 -0.35 1.57 -1.24
C VAL A 191 -0.13 0.06 -1.22
N HIS A 192 1.03 -0.38 -0.78
CA HIS A 192 1.39 -1.78 -0.59
C HIS A 192 1.63 -2.06 0.88
N TRP A 193 1.17 -3.19 1.39
CA TRP A 193 1.40 -3.62 2.77
C TRP A 193 1.70 -5.12 2.86
N ILE A 194 2.14 -5.56 4.02
CA ILE A 194 2.37 -6.97 4.36
C ILE A 194 1.70 -7.31 5.69
N SER A 195 1.35 -8.57 5.87
CA SER A 195 0.83 -9.12 7.13
C SER A 195 1.51 -10.46 7.42
N ASP A 196 1.93 -10.67 8.67
CA ASP A 196 2.65 -11.90 9.04
C ASP A 196 1.76 -13.15 9.01
N ASP A 197 0.45 -12.98 9.15
CA ASP A 197 -0.54 -14.05 9.12
C ASP A 197 -1.71 -13.71 8.19
N GLU A 198 -1.48 -13.82 6.88
CA GLU A 198 -2.50 -13.55 5.86
C GLU A 198 -3.69 -14.51 5.94
N PHE A 199 -3.49 -15.72 6.47
CA PHE A 199 -4.53 -16.75 6.52
C PHE A 199 -5.60 -16.46 7.58
N SER A 200 -5.27 -15.69 8.63
CA SER A 200 -6.25 -15.26 9.63
C SER A 200 -7.00 -13.98 9.25
N ILE A 201 -6.66 -13.34 8.13
CA ILE A 201 -7.25 -12.06 7.71
C ILE A 201 -8.40 -12.31 6.73
N SER A 202 -9.58 -11.83 7.09
CA SER A 202 -10.76 -11.91 6.23
C SER A 202 -10.79 -10.80 5.18
N SER A 203 -10.38 -9.59 5.52
CA SER A 203 -10.30 -8.44 4.61
C SER A 203 -9.43 -7.34 5.20
N TYR A 204 -9.02 -6.43 4.32
CA TYR A 204 -8.42 -5.15 4.68
C TYR A 204 -9.39 -3.99 4.43
N GLU A 205 -9.18 -2.92 5.17
CA GLU A 205 -9.80 -1.62 4.98
C GLU A 205 -8.69 -0.59 4.89
N LEU A 206 -8.64 0.17 3.78
CA LEU A 206 -7.69 1.26 3.61
C LEU A 206 -8.38 2.57 3.99
N GLN A 207 -7.78 3.32 4.91
CA GLN A 207 -8.25 4.64 5.32
C GLN A 207 -7.22 5.69 4.91
N TYR A 208 -7.66 6.80 4.35
CA TYR A 208 -6.76 7.92 4.03
C TYR A 208 -7.38 9.31 4.22
N THR A 209 -6.54 10.30 4.50
CA THR A 209 -6.93 11.71 4.64
C THR A 209 -5.80 12.64 4.18
N ILE A 210 -6.13 13.88 3.81
CA ILE A 210 -5.13 14.93 3.51
C ILE A 210 -4.37 15.28 4.80
N PHE A 211 -3.04 15.45 4.68
CA PHE A 211 -2.18 15.90 5.76
C PHE A 211 -2.13 17.44 5.79
N THR A 212 -2.55 18.05 6.89
CA THR A 212 -2.71 19.52 7.01
C THR A 212 -1.60 20.23 7.82
N GLY A 213 -0.51 19.55 8.19
CA GLY A 213 0.62 20.14 8.94
C GLY A 213 0.31 20.59 10.38
N GLN A 214 -0.95 20.90 10.71
CA GLN A 214 -1.42 21.14 12.06
C GLN A 214 -1.74 19.81 12.75
N ALA A 215 -0.79 19.31 13.55
CA ALA A 215 -0.99 18.36 14.65
C ALA A 215 -2.13 17.34 14.45
N ASN A 216 -2.08 16.52 13.40
CA ASN A 216 -2.85 15.28 13.33
C ASN A 216 -2.19 14.25 14.27
N PHE A 217 -2.22 14.51 15.57
CA PHE A 217 -2.01 13.47 16.57
C PHE A 217 -3.25 12.60 16.54
N ILE A 218 -3.14 11.41 15.95
CA ILE A 218 -4.10 10.33 16.17
C ILE A 218 -4.18 10.15 17.68
N SER A 219 -5.33 10.50 18.27
CA SER A 219 -5.53 10.31 19.68
C SER A 219 -5.37 8.82 19.99
N LYS A 220 -4.48 8.47 20.92
CA LYS A 220 -4.35 7.11 21.48
C LYS A 220 -5.59 6.68 22.29
N SER A 221 -6.80 7.09 21.91
CA SER A 221 -8.02 6.87 22.70
C SER A 221 -8.89 5.72 22.19
N TRP A 222 -8.40 4.90 21.27
CA TRP A 222 -9.08 3.65 20.89
C TRP A 222 -8.32 2.45 21.44
N CYS A 223 -8.20 2.41 22.77
CA CYS A 223 -8.01 1.18 23.53
C CYS A 223 -9.23 1.03 24.45
N SER A 224 -9.83 -0.15 24.37
CA SER A 224 -11.06 -0.61 25.01
C SER A 224 -11.27 -0.16 26.45
N TRP A 225 -12.56 0.01 26.77
CA TRP A 225 -13.13 -0.05 28.11
C TRP A 225 -12.45 -1.14 28.95
N GLY A 226 -11.75 -0.72 30.00
CA GLY A 226 -11.11 -1.58 30.98
C GLY A 226 -10.35 -0.70 31.96
N LEU A 227 -10.74 -0.75 33.24
CA LEU A 227 -10.19 0.07 34.31
C LEU A 227 -8.65 0.01 34.36
N TRP A 228 -8.00 1.13 34.71
CA TRP A 228 -7.07 1.28 35.84
C TRP A 228 -6.72 2.78 36.02
N PRO A 229 -6.58 3.29 37.26
CA PRO A 229 -6.28 4.69 37.54
C PRO A 229 -4.78 4.89 37.72
N GLU A 230 -4.16 5.72 36.87
CA GLU A 230 -3.03 6.63 37.17
C GLU A 230 -2.28 6.93 35.87
N ILE A 231 -2.30 8.22 35.48
CA ILE A 231 -1.14 9.04 35.09
C ILE A 231 -1.72 10.42 34.76
N ARG A 232 -1.71 11.29 35.76
CA ARG A 232 -1.76 12.75 35.56
C ARG A 232 -0.34 13.17 35.18
N LYS A 233 -0.19 13.85 34.05
CA LYS A 233 0.66 15.04 33.83
C LYS A 233 0.99 15.17 32.35
N CYS A 234 0.40 16.19 31.72
CA CYS A 234 1.07 17.16 30.85
C CYS A 234 0.00 18.16 30.38
N LYS A 235 -0.30 19.11 31.28
CA LYS A 235 -0.92 20.38 30.93
C LYS A 235 0.23 21.37 30.81
N GLU A 236 0.60 21.72 29.59
CA GLU A 236 1.29 22.98 29.30
C GLU A 236 0.83 23.45 27.93
N ALA A 237 -0.22 24.26 27.97
CA ALA A 237 -0.72 25.03 26.86
C ALA A 237 0.14 26.30 26.77
N VAL A 238 0.98 26.41 25.74
CA VAL A 238 1.55 27.70 25.36
C VAL A 238 0.55 28.38 24.44
N SER A 239 -0.09 29.40 24.99
CA SER A 239 -0.99 30.31 24.27
C SER A 239 -0.17 31.07 23.21
N CYS A 240 -0.54 30.96 21.94
CA CYS A 240 -0.22 31.97 20.94
C CYS A 240 -1.53 32.48 20.32
N SER A 241 -2.20 33.34 21.08
CA SER A 241 -3.31 34.14 20.59
C SER A 241 -2.77 35.40 19.90
N ARG A 242 -2.75 35.40 18.57
CA ARG A 242 -2.95 36.59 17.70
C ARG A 242 -2.95 36.15 16.23
N LEU A 243 -4.15 35.98 15.68
CA LEU A 243 -4.54 36.31 14.31
C LEU A 243 -6.06 36.17 14.25
N ALA A 244 -6.73 37.33 14.29
CA ALA A 244 -8.17 37.45 14.11
C ALA A 244 -8.46 37.49 12.60
N GLY A 245 -9.40 36.66 12.14
CA GLY A 245 -10.00 36.80 10.82
C GLY A 245 -9.64 35.73 9.78
N ALA A 246 -9.85 34.44 10.08
CA ALA A 246 -10.07 33.42 9.07
C ALA A 246 -11.23 32.52 9.55
N PRO A 247 -12.14 32.07 8.68
CA PRO A 247 -13.30 31.30 9.10
C PRO A 247 -12.84 29.99 9.75
N ARG A 248 -13.04 29.88 11.06
CA ARG A 248 -12.94 28.63 11.79
C ARG A 248 -14.06 27.71 11.31
N GLY A 249 -13.74 26.78 10.42
CA GLY A 249 -14.68 25.83 9.86
C GLY A 249 -14.06 24.44 9.71
N LEU A 250 -14.22 23.62 10.74
CA LEU A 250 -14.46 22.16 10.68
C LEU A 250 -13.49 21.29 9.85
N TYR A 251 -12.28 21.00 10.34
CA TYR A 251 -11.59 19.74 9.98
C TYR A 251 -10.89 19.19 11.21
N ASN A 252 -11.68 18.58 12.11
CA ASN A 252 -11.23 17.78 13.23
C ASN A 252 -12.38 16.87 13.69
N SER A 253 -12.89 16.07 12.77
CA SER A 253 -13.80 14.95 13.08
C SER A 253 -13.22 13.70 12.43
N VAL A 254 -13.45 12.56 13.08
CA VAL A 254 -13.18 11.21 12.56
C VAL A 254 -13.89 10.97 11.21
N ASP A 255 -14.81 11.85 10.80
CA ASP A 255 -15.51 11.87 9.51
C ASP A 255 -14.69 12.36 8.30
N SER A 256 -13.43 12.77 8.48
CA SER A 256 -12.58 13.27 7.37
C SER A 256 -11.80 12.18 6.63
N TRP A 257 -11.85 10.93 7.11
CA TRP A 257 -11.15 9.82 6.47
C TRP A 257 -11.99 9.23 5.35
N MET A 258 -11.37 9.07 4.19
CA MET A 258 -11.89 8.27 3.11
C MET A 258 -11.61 6.80 3.40
N ILE A 259 -12.62 5.95 3.28
CA ILE A 259 -12.55 4.53 3.65
C ILE A 259 -12.82 3.67 2.43
N VAL A 260 -11.92 2.73 2.16
CA VAL A 260 -12.06 1.69 1.15
C VAL A 260 -12.11 0.34 1.86
N PRO A 261 -13.32 -0.23 2.09
CA PRO A 261 -13.47 -1.50 2.79
C PRO A 261 -13.30 -2.70 1.86
N ASN A 262 -13.24 -3.90 2.46
CA ASN A 262 -13.34 -5.20 1.78
C ASN A 262 -12.24 -5.52 0.76
N ILE A 263 -11.04 -4.99 0.96
CA ILE A 263 -9.89 -5.28 0.10
C ILE A 263 -9.37 -6.69 0.44
N LYS A 264 -9.16 -7.53 -0.58
CA LYS A 264 -8.65 -8.91 -0.42
C LYS A 264 -7.18 -9.07 -0.80
N GLN A 265 -6.61 -8.06 -1.45
CA GLN A 265 -5.23 -8.02 -1.89
C GLN A 265 -4.39 -7.24 -0.86
N ASN A 266 -3.07 -7.37 -0.93
CA ASN A 266 -2.15 -6.62 -0.07
C ASN A 266 -1.70 -5.27 -0.67
N HIS A 267 -2.48 -4.77 -1.62
CA HIS A 267 -2.27 -3.47 -2.22
C HIS A 267 -3.58 -2.88 -2.71
N TYR A 268 -3.62 -1.56 -2.83
CA TYR A 268 -4.76 -0.85 -3.39
C TYR A 268 -4.32 0.48 -3.99
N THR A 269 -4.86 0.79 -5.17
CA THR A 269 -4.64 2.08 -5.84
C THR A 269 -5.80 3.01 -5.58
N VAL A 270 -5.51 4.11 -4.89
CA VAL A 270 -6.44 5.22 -4.68
C VAL A 270 -6.34 6.18 -5.87
N HIS A 271 -7.49 6.59 -6.40
CA HIS A 271 -7.61 7.47 -7.55
C HIS A 271 -8.29 8.79 -7.18
N GLY A 272 -8.08 9.82 -8.01
CA GLY A 272 -8.73 11.13 -7.84
C GLY A 272 -8.15 11.94 -6.68
N LEU A 273 -6.91 11.68 -6.31
CA LEU A 273 -6.19 12.45 -5.31
C LEU A 273 -5.78 13.81 -5.87
N GLN A 274 -5.75 14.83 -5.01
CA GLN A 274 -5.20 16.14 -5.34
C GLN A 274 -3.70 16.04 -5.59
N SER A 275 -3.22 16.66 -6.68
CA SER A 275 -1.81 16.70 -7.06
C SER A 275 -0.93 17.47 -6.05
N GLY A 276 0.34 17.11 -5.96
CA GLY A 276 1.32 17.77 -5.08
C GLY A 276 0.97 17.71 -3.58
N THR A 277 0.04 16.86 -3.17
CA THR A 277 -0.58 16.87 -1.84
C THR A 277 -0.11 15.68 -1.02
N ARG A 278 0.14 15.91 0.27
CA ARG A 278 0.51 14.85 1.22
C ARG A 278 -0.74 14.23 1.83
N TYR A 279 -0.75 12.91 1.94
CA TYR A 279 -1.83 12.11 2.52
C TYR A 279 -1.29 11.20 3.63
N ILE A 280 -2.13 10.92 4.62
CA ILE A 280 -1.88 9.88 5.61
C ILE A 280 -2.70 8.66 5.22
N PHE A 281 -2.07 7.49 5.19
CA PHE A 281 -2.70 6.20 4.94
C PHE A 281 -2.59 5.29 6.17
N ILE A 282 -3.66 4.56 6.45
CA ILE A 282 -3.73 3.51 7.47
C ILE A 282 -4.39 2.30 6.82
N VAL A 283 -3.77 1.13 6.96
CA VAL A 283 -4.36 -0.14 6.57
C VAL A 283 -4.86 -0.85 7.82
N LYS A 284 -6.10 -1.32 7.79
CA LYS A 284 -6.71 -2.07 8.87
C LYS A 284 -6.96 -3.51 8.44
N ALA A 285 -6.34 -4.46 9.13
CA ALA A 285 -6.60 -5.89 8.94
C ALA A 285 -7.80 -6.31 9.81
N ILE A 286 -8.72 -7.09 9.24
CA ILE A 286 -10.00 -7.44 9.85
C ILE A 286 -10.23 -8.95 9.76
N ASN A 287 -10.66 -9.55 10.87
CA ASN A 287 -11.17 -10.92 10.93
C ASN A 287 -12.38 -11.04 11.86
N GLN A 288 -12.86 -12.27 12.11
CA GLN A 288 -14.04 -12.50 12.97
C GLN A 288 -13.83 -12.07 14.44
N ALA A 289 -12.58 -12.02 14.91
CA ALA A 289 -12.24 -11.65 16.28
C ALA A 289 -12.04 -10.14 16.49
N GLY A 290 -11.86 -9.38 15.41
CA GLY A 290 -11.72 -7.93 15.46
C GLY A 290 -10.79 -7.39 14.39
N SER A 291 -10.12 -6.28 14.70
CA SER A 291 -9.26 -5.58 13.75
C SER A 291 -8.06 -4.92 14.39
N ARG A 292 -7.01 -4.69 13.59
CA ARG A 292 -5.83 -3.90 13.96
C ARG A 292 -5.41 -2.98 12.81
N ASN A 293 -4.91 -1.82 13.16
CA ASN A 293 -4.45 -0.80 12.23
C ASN A 293 -2.93 -0.87 12.09
N SER A 294 -2.42 -0.57 10.90
CA SER A 294 -1.01 -0.25 10.67
C SER A 294 -0.65 1.05 11.38
N GLU A 295 0.65 1.28 11.54
CA GLU A 295 1.15 2.64 11.78
C GLU A 295 0.75 3.55 10.59
N PRO A 296 0.50 4.84 10.84
CA PRO A 296 0.14 5.79 9.80
C PRO A 296 1.35 6.10 8.91
N THR A 297 1.17 5.95 7.61
CA THR A 297 2.22 6.24 6.61
C THR A 297 1.87 7.49 5.82
N ARG A 298 2.86 8.37 5.63
CA ARG A 298 2.69 9.61 4.85
C ARG A 298 3.18 9.38 3.42
N LEU A 299 2.29 9.50 2.45
CA LEU A 299 2.63 9.42 1.03
C LEU A 299 2.22 10.72 0.33
N LYS A 300 2.94 11.10 -0.72
CA LYS A 300 2.70 12.35 -1.45
C LYS A 300 2.38 12.05 -2.92
N THR A 301 1.38 12.72 -3.47
CA THR A 301 1.14 12.73 -4.92
C THR A 301 2.18 13.59 -5.64
N ASN A 302 2.55 13.20 -6.85
CA ASN A 302 3.50 13.95 -7.66
C ASN A 302 2.89 15.29 -8.13
N SER A 303 3.76 16.15 -8.64
CA SER A 303 3.34 17.42 -9.23
C SER A 303 2.42 17.21 -10.43
N GLN A 304 1.44 18.10 -10.60
CA GLN A 304 0.61 18.12 -11.81
C GLN A 304 1.48 18.30 -13.08
N PRO A 305 1.48 17.35 -14.04
CA PRO A 305 2.17 17.53 -15.30
C PRO A 305 1.47 18.61 -16.15
N PHE A 306 2.26 19.39 -16.88
CA PHE A 306 1.75 20.45 -17.75
C PHE A 306 2.59 20.65 -19.01
N LYS A 307 1.99 21.33 -19.98
CA LYS A 307 2.60 21.70 -21.27
C LYS A 307 2.42 23.19 -21.51
N LEU A 308 3.18 23.74 -22.45
CA LEU A 308 2.96 25.09 -22.95
C LEU A 308 1.62 25.16 -23.70
N ASP A 309 0.80 26.15 -23.40
CA ASP A 309 -0.46 26.39 -24.11
C ASP A 309 -0.19 27.22 -25.39
N PRO A 310 -0.44 26.67 -26.59
CA PRO A 310 -0.30 27.41 -27.85
C PRO A 310 -1.16 28.68 -27.89
N LYS A 311 -2.32 28.70 -27.22
CA LYS A 311 -3.22 29.86 -27.18
C LYS A 311 -2.68 31.00 -26.30
N MET A 312 -1.83 30.67 -25.33
CA MET A 312 -1.19 31.64 -24.43
C MET A 312 0.28 31.89 -24.80
N THR A 313 0.67 31.54 -26.03
CA THR A 313 2.03 31.67 -26.53
C THR A 313 2.13 32.78 -27.56
N HIS A 314 3.21 33.57 -27.48
CA HIS A 314 3.46 34.64 -28.43
C HIS A 314 3.73 34.10 -29.84
N LYS A 315 3.14 34.73 -30.87
CA LYS A 315 3.20 34.32 -32.29
C LYS A 315 4.61 34.13 -32.91
N LYS A 316 5.66 34.65 -32.27
CA LYS A 316 7.07 34.52 -32.69
C LYS A 316 7.80 33.36 -32.01
N LEU A 317 7.10 32.61 -31.16
CA LEU A 317 7.61 31.41 -30.53
C LEU A 317 7.07 30.19 -31.27
N LYS A 318 7.96 29.25 -31.52
CA LYS A 318 7.61 27.91 -31.98
C LYS A 318 7.63 26.98 -30.78
N ILE A 319 6.55 26.22 -30.61
CA ILE A 319 6.44 25.17 -29.59
C ILE A 319 6.71 23.83 -30.29
N SER A 320 7.42 22.93 -29.61
CA SER A 320 7.58 21.54 -30.04
C SER A 320 6.25 20.78 -30.07
N ASN A 321 6.21 19.67 -30.80
CA ASN A 321 5.01 18.84 -30.92
C ASN A 321 4.53 18.25 -29.58
N ASP A 322 5.46 17.98 -28.65
CA ASP A 322 5.15 17.47 -27.32
C ASP A 322 4.64 18.56 -26.35
N GLY A 323 4.77 19.84 -26.71
CA GLY A 323 4.38 20.98 -25.89
C GLY A 323 5.35 21.33 -24.76
N LEU A 324 6.56 20.74 -24.74
CA LEU A 324 7.51 20.88 -23.64
C LEU A 324 8.70 21.78 -23.95
N GLN A 325 8.90 22.15 -25.21
CA GLN A 325 9.97 23.04 -25.64
C GLN A 325 9.40 24.26 -26.35
N MET A 326 9.96 25.42 -26.07
CA MET A 326 9.75 26.61 -26.87
C MET A 326 11.06 27.17 -27.39
N GLU A 327 11.01 27.66 -28.62
CA GLU A 327 12.14 28.27 -29.32
C GLU A 327 11.67 29.55 -30.00
N LYS A 328 12.54 30.56 -30.06
CA LYS A 328 12.27 31.76 -30.83
C LYS A 328 12.49 31.50 -32.32
N ASP A 329 11.49 31.78 -33.13
CA ASP A 329 11.56 31.61 -34.57
C ASP A 329 12.29 32.79 -35.24
N GLU A 330 13.56 32.56 -35.62
CA GLU A 330 14.41 33.53 -36.33
C GLU A 330 14.02 33.68 -37.82
N SER A 331 13.16 32.82 -38.37
CA SER A 331 12.71 32.91 -39.78
C SER A 331 11.66 34.03 -40.01
N SER A 332 11.06 34.54 -38.92
CA SER A 332 10.16 35.69 -38.91
C SER A 332 10.82 37.04 -39.25
N LEU A 333 12.14 37.06 -39.49
CA LEU A 333 12.92 38.25 -39.87
C LEU A 333 12.89 38.58 -41.37
N LYS A 334 12.40 37.69 -42.26
CA LYS A 334 12.48 37.89 -43.72
C LYS A 334 11.30 38.61 -44.39
N LYS A 335 10.33 39.15 -43.65
CA LYS A 335 9.27 40.01 -44.22
C LYS A 335 8.91 41.19 -43.33
N SER A 336 9.52 42.34 -43.58
CA SER A 336 8.87 43.66 -43.62
C SER A 336 9.93 44.74 -43.91
N HIS A 337 9.93 45.24 -45.14
CA HIS A 337 10.37 46.61 -45.46
C HIS A 337 9.14 47.51 -45.27
N THR A 338 8.81 47.85 -44.03
CA THR A 338 7.98 49.01 -43.70
C THR A 338 8.31 49.50 -42.28
N PRO A 339 8.68 50.78 -42.09
CA PRO A 339 8.82 51.36 -40.76
C PRO A 339 7.42 51.74 -40.24
N GLU A 340 6.68 50.77 -39.70
CA GLU A 340 5.47 51.03 -38.91
C GLU A 340 5.68 50.48 -37.48
N ARG A 341 5.92 51.38 -36.52
CA ARG A 341 4.93 51.98 -35.60
C ARG A 341 4.56 51.02 -34.46
N PHE A 342 5.16 51.30 -33.30
CA PHE A 342 4.69 51.00 -31.93
C PHE A 342 3.83 49.72 -31.73
N SER A 343 4.49 48.61 -31.41
CA SER A 343 3.92 47.53 -30.58
C SER A 343 5.04 46.96 -29.71
N GLY A 344 4.88 46.97 -28.38
CA GLY A 344 5.90 46.69 -27.36
C GLY A 344 6.94 45.63 -27.74
N THR A 345 8.13 46.09 -28.12
CA THR A 345 9.25 45.28 -28.61
C THR A 345 10.08 44.78 -27.43
N GLY A 346 9.86 43.54 -26.98
CA GLY A 346 10.65 43.01 -25.85
C GLY A 346 10.32 41.60 -25.36
N CYS A 347 9.08 41.16 -25.37
CA CYS A 347 8.69 40.00 -24.54
C CYS A 347 8.05 38.89 -25.37
N TYR A 348 8.75 37.77 -25.57
CA TYR A 348 8.15 36.56 -26.15
C TYR A 348 7.80 35.59 -25.02
N GLY A 349 6.53 35.64 -24.60
CA GLY A 349 6.03 34.85 -23.48
C GLY A 349 5.19 33.64 -23.89
N ALA A 350 5.17 32.64 -23.02
CA ALA A 350 4.30 31.48 -23.05
C ALA A 350 3.85 31.11 -21.62
N ALA A 351 2.68 30.51 -21.48
CA ALA A 351 2.17 30.02 -20.20
C ALA A 351 1.85 28.53 -20.26
N GLY A 352 1.88 27.87 -19.11
CA GLY A 352 1.41 26.49 -18.95
C GLY A 352 -0.10 26.38 -19.20
N ASN A 353 -0.54 25.20 -19.59
CA ASN A 353 -1.95 24.87 -19.86
C ASN A 353 -2.75 24.49 -18.59
N ILE A 354 -2.12 24.52 -17.41
CA ILE A 354 -2.76 24.24 -16.12
C ILE A 354 -2.79 25.49 -15.24
N PHE A 355 -3.72 25.52 -14.31
CA PHE A 355 -3.77 26.47 -13.21
C PHE A 355 -3.72 25.68 -11.90
N ILE A 356 -2.78 26.04 -11.04
CA ILE A 356 -2.53 25.41 -9.75
C ILE A 356 -3.14 26.31 -8.68
N ASP A 357 -3.95 25.71 -7.81
CA ASP A 357 -4.72 26.38 -6.77
C ASP A 357 -4.58 25.74 -5.39
N SER A 358 -3.71 24.74 -5.27
CA SER A 358 -3.49 23.95 -4.06
C SER A 358 -2.24 23.08 -4.22
N GLY A 359 -1.72 22.55 -3.11
CA GLY A 359 -0.63 21.57 -3.11
C GLY A 359 0.78 22.15 -3.33
N CYS A 360 1.75 21.24 -3.38
CA CYS A 360 3.16 21.52 -3.55
C CYS A 360 3.69 20.90 -4.86
N HIS A 361 4.04 21.75 -5.81
CA HIS A 361 4.38 21.41 -7.19
C HIS A 361 5.82 21.79 -7.51
N TYR A 362 6.53 20.88 -8.18
CA TYR A 362 7.90 21.06 -8.63
C TYR A 362 8.02 20.80 -10.14
N TRP A 363 8.76 21.67 -10.82
CA TRP A 363 9.17 21.48 -12.20
C TRP A 363 10.55 22.06 -12.44
N GLU A 364 11.22 21.57 -13.48
CA GLU A 364 12.53 22.06 -13.88
C GLU A 364 12.48 22.65 -15.28
N VAL A 365 13.32 23.64 -15.52
CA VAL A 365 13.49 24.25 -16.85
C VAL A 365 14.96 24.17 -17.25
N VAL A 366 15.21 23.55 -18.39
CA VAL A 366 16.52 23.45 -19.01
C VAL A 366 16.71 24.64 -19.94
N MET A 367 17.74 25.45 -19.66
CA MET A 367 17.92 26.78 -20.24
C MET A 367 18.67 26.80 -21.58
N GLY A 368 19.10 25.63 -22.06
CA GLY A 368 19.98 25.52 -23.23
C GLY A 368 21.16 26.47 -23.11
N SER A 369 21.38 27.30 -24.14
CA SER A 369 22.38 28.37 -24.11
C SER A 369 21.75 29.76 -23.99
N SER A 370 20.47 29.85 -23.60
CA SER A 370 19.72 31.12 -23.52
C SER A 370 20.32 32.04 -22.44
N THR A 371 20.48 33.32 -22.77
CA THR A 371 21.06 34.32 -21.86
C THR A 371 20.05 35.40 -21.45
N TRP A 372 18.82 35.29 -21.94
CA TRP A 372 17.75 36.26 -21.71
C TRP A 372 16.41 35.54 -21.58
N TYR A 373 15.98 35.37 -20.34
CA TYR A 373 14.76 34.66 -19.99
C TYR A 373 14.15 35.15 -18.66
N ALA A 374 12.86 34.86 -18.46
CA ALA A 374 12.23 34.89 -17.14
C ALA A 374 11.29 33.70 -16.97
N ILE A 375 11.35 33.06 -15.79
CA ILE A 375 10.63 31.83 -15.45
C ILE A 375 10.02 31.99 -14.08
N GLY A 376 8.77 31.58 -13.91
CA GLY A 376 8.15 31.49 -12.59
C GLY A 376 6.66 31.22 -12.72
N ILE A 377 5.86 32.01 -12.01
CA ILE A 377 4.40 31.87 -11.99
C ILE A 377 3.72 33.21 -12.24
N ALA A 378 2.48 33.15 -12.73
CA ALA A 378 1.63 34.32 -12.86
C ALA A 378 0.15 33.96 -12.65
N TYR A 379 -0.64 34.95 -12.24
CA TYR A 379 -2.10 34.83 -12.32
C TYR A 379 -2.56 34.91 -13.77
N LYS A 380 -3.74 34.32 -14.05
CA LYS A 380 -4.40 34.41 -15.37
C LYS A 380 -4.64 35.86 -15.82
N SER A 381 -4.82 36.78 -14.87
CA SER A 381 -5.06 38.21 -15.10
C SER A 381 -3.79 39.00 -15.40
N ALA A 382 -2.61 38.38 -15.37
CA ALA A 382 -1.35 39.08 -15.63
C ALA A 382 -1.35 39.73 -17.03
N PRO A 383 -0.92 41.00 -17.15
CA PRO A 383 -0.79 41.68 -18.43
C PRO A 383 0.09 40.90 -19.42
N LYS A 384 -0.43 40.64 -20.62
CA LYS A 384 0.28 39.88 -21.67
C LYS A 384 1.16 40.74 -22.57
N ASN A 385 1.03 42.06 -22.49
CA ASN A 385 1.75 43.05 -23.30
C ASN A 385 2.99 43.61 -22.58
N GLU A 386 3.32 43.12 -21.38
CA GLU A 386 4.43 43.58 -20.55
C GLU A 386 5.40 42.45 -20.21
N TRP A 387 6.60 42.81 -19.74
CA TRP A 387 7.58 41.84 -19.26
C TRP A 387 7.11 41.22 -17.94
N ILE A 388 7.20 39.90 -17.82
CA ILE A 388 6.75 39.18 -16.61
C ILE A 388 7.65 39.57 -15.41
N GLY A 389 7.04 39.85 -14.26
CA GLY A 389 7.72 40.38 -13.07
C GLY A 389 7.66 41.91 -12.96
N LYS A 390 7.20 42.63 -13.99
CA LYS A 390 6.94 44.08 -13.92
C LYS A 390 5.60 44.42 -13.25
N ASN A 391 4.64 43.50 -13.30
CA ASN A 391 3.34 43.67 -12.67
C ASN A 391 3.27 42.96 -11.30
N ALA A 392 2.23 43.27 -10.52
CA ALA A 392 1.96 42.64 -9.24
C ALA A 392 1.36 41.22 -9.35
N SER A 393 1.11 40.73 -10.57
CA SER A 393 0.44 39.44 -10.83
C SER A 393 1.42 38.36 -11.28
N SER A 394 2.73 38.58 -11.14
CA SER A 394 3.75 37.63 -11.57
C SER A 394 5.01 37.68 -10.69
N TRP A 395 5.62 36.52 -10.50
CA TRP A 395 6.83 36.29 -9.71
C TRP A 395 7.77 35.42 -10.52
N VAL A 396 8.95 35.95 -10.85
CA VAL A 396 9.87 35.25 -11.76
C VAL A 396 11.32 35.38 -11.36
N PHE A 397 12.06 34.30 -11.61
CA PHE A 397 13.51 34.30 -11.71
C PHE A 397 13.90 34.60 -13.15
N SER A 398 14.87 35.48 -13.35
CA SER A 398 15.27 35.97 -14.66
C SER A 398 16.77 36.01 -14.84
N ARG A 399 17.22 35.80 -16.07
CA ARG A 399 18.58 36.07 -16.50
C ARG A 399 18.58 37.19 -17.52
N CYS A 400 19.43 38.19 -17.29
CA CYS A 400 19.73 39.26 -18.23
C CYS A 400 21.23 39.27 -18.48
N ASN A 401 21.64 38.63 -19.57
CA ASN A 401 23.04 38.41 -19.92
C ASN A 401 23.80 37.59 -18.85
N SER A 402 24.67 38.23 -18.06
CA SER A 402 25.42 37.62 -16.96
C SER A 402 24.71 37.72 -15.61
N ASN A 403 23.69 38.57 -15.49
CA ASN A 403 23.06 38.87 -14.22
C ASN A 403 21.83 38.00 -14.02
N PHE A 404 21.72 37.44 -12.82
CA PHE A 404 20.53 36.72 -12.37
C PHE A 404 19.79 37.60 -11.38
N VAL A 405 18.49 37.75 -11.61
CA VAL A 405 17.62 38.57 -10.77
C VAL A 405 16.30 37.86 -10.54
N VAL A 406 15.67 38.15 -9.41
CA VAL A 406 14.27 37.83 -9.18
C VAL A 406 13.45 39.11 -9.31
N ARG A 407 12.28 39.00 -9.94
CA ARG A 407 11.43 40.14 -10.29
C ARG A 407 9.99 39.93 -9.84
N HIS A 408 9.44 40.97 -9.24
CA HIS A 408 8.02 41.07 -8.90
C HIS A 408 7.64 42.55 -8.72
N ASN A 409 6.48 42.97 -9.26
CA ASN A 409 5.92 44.30 -9.05
C ASN A 409 6.92 45.45 -9.32
N ASN A 410 7.62 45.38 -10.46
CA ASN A 410 8.66 46.34 -10.88
C ASN A 410 9.88 46.44 -9.94
N LYS A 411 10.00 45.54 -8.96
CA LYS A 411 11.19 45.41 -8.11
C LYS A 411 12.07 44.29 -8.64
N GLU A 412 13.37 44.53 -8.67
CA GLU A 412 14.38 43.55 -9.04
C GLU A 412 15.37 43.39 -7.89
N MET A 413 15.74 42.14 -7.61
CA MET A 413 16.80 41.82 -6.64
C MET A 413 17.81 40.90 -7.32
N LEU A 414 19.10 41.24 -7.22
CA LEU A 414 20.18 40.40 -7.72
C LEU A 414 20.28 39.12 -6.89
N VAL A 415 20.50 38.00 -7.58
CA VAL A 415 20.75 36.70 -6.97
C VAL A 415 22.13 36.24 -7.41
N ASP A 416 22.95 35.82 -6.46
CA ASP A 416 24.26 35.25 -6.76
C ASP A 416 24.08 33.81 -7.24
N VAL A 417 24.42 33.58 -8.52
CA VAL A 417 24.18 32.31 -9.20
C VAL A 417 25.37 32.03 -10.10
N HIS A 418 25.78 30.77 -10.14
CA HIS A 418 26.88 30.35 -11.00
C HIS A 418 26.56 30.67 -12.48
N PRO A 419 27.46 31.33 -13.24
CA PRO A 419 27.22 31.76 -14.62
C PRO A 419 26.81 30.66 -15.61
N GLN A 420 27.15 29.41 -15.27
CA GLN A 420 26.85 28.21 -16.04
C GLN A 420 25.56 27.50 -15.60
N LEU A 421 24.63 28.17 -14.90
CA LEU A 421 23.33 27.58 -14.57
C LEU A 421 22.62 27.07 -15.85
N LYS A 422 22.50 25.75 -15.98
CA LYS A 422 21.86 25.08 -17.13
C LYS A 422 20.43 24.67 -16.85
N ARG A 423 20.07 24.56 -15.57
CA ARG A 423 18.76 24.09 -15.12
C ARG A 423 18.30 24.92 -13.94
N LEU A 424 17.02 25.26 -13.93
CA LEU A 424 16.36 25.96 -12.83
C LEU A 424 15.23 25.08 -12.30
N GLY A 425 15.27 24.76 -11.02
CA GLY A 425 14.17 24.12 -10.30
C GLY A 425 13.21 25.19 -9.76
N VAL A 426 11.91 24.96 -9.92
CA VAL A 426 10.86 25.84 -9.40
C VAL A 426 9.95 25.01 -8.51
N LEU A 427 9.83 25.41 -7.26
CA LEU A 427 8.96 24.82 -6.27
C LEU A 427 7.86 25.82 -5.90
N LEU A 428 6.62 25.49 -6.24
CA LEU A 428 5.43 26.20 -5.81
C LEU A 428 4.80 25.42 -4.66
N ASP A 429 4.86 25.95 -3.45
CA ASP A 429 4.07 25.47 -2.32
C ASP A 429 2.90 26.42 -2.13
N TYR A 430 1.79 26.09 -2.80
CA TYR A 430 0.60 26.93 -2.81
C TYR A 430 -0.02 27.00 -1.40
N ASP A 431 -0.06 25.86 -0.70
CA ASP A 431 -0.67 25.73 0.61
C ASP A 431 0.08 26.54 1.68
N ASN A 432 1.42 26.59 1.59
CA ASN A 432 2.26 27.39 2.49
C ASN A 432 2.61 28.79 1.97
N ASN A 433 1.99 29.25 0.87
CA ASN A 433 2.21 30.60 0.32
C ASN A 433 3.66 30.89 -0.08
N MET A 434 4.35 29.90 -0.68
CA MET A 434 5.77 30.00 -1.02
C MET A 434 6.06 29.67 -2.49
N LEU A 435 6.95 30.46 -3.10
CA LEU A 435 7.56 30.15 -4.40
C LEU A 435 9.08 30.19 -4.27
N SER A 436 9.73 29.04 -4.43
CA SER A 436 11.17 28.87 -4.26
C SER A 436 11.85 28.46 -5.57
N PHE A 437 13.06 28.97 -5.77
CA PHE A 437 13.91 28.70 -6.93
C PHE A 437 15.20 28.01 -6.49
N TYR A 438 15.63 26.99 -7.24
CA TYR A 438 16.79 26.17 -6.92
C TYR A 438 17.69 25.95 -8.14
N ASP A 439 18.98 25.76 -7.89
CA ASP A 439 19.88 25.08 -8.81
C ASP A 439 19.90 23.58 -8.45
N PRO A 440 19.15 22.73 -9.19
CA PRO A 440 19.02 21.32 -8.86
C PRO A 440 20.34 20.55 -9.04
N ALA A 441 21.26 21.03 -9.88
CA ALA A 441 22.54 20.33 -10.09
C ALA A 441 23.46 20.44 -8.87
N ASN A 442 23.37 21.56 -8.16
CA ASN A 442 24.19 21.86 -6.98
C ASN A 442 23.37 21.78 -5.67
N SER A 443 22.09 21.39 -5.75
CA SER A 443 21.14 21.39 -4.62
C SER A 443 21.13 22.73 -3.85
N LEU A 444 21.31 23.84 -4.59
CA LEU A 444 21.46 25.17 -4.01
C LEU A 444 20.14 25.92 -4.07
N HIS A 445 19.68 26.42 -2.92
CA HIS A 445 18.58 27.38 -2.87
C HIS A 445 19.02 28.74 -3.39
N LEU A 446 18.24 29.31 -4.31
CA LEU A 446 18.56 30.59 -4.96
C LEU A 446 17.74 31.73 -4.36
N HIS A 447 16.43 31.56 -4.24
CA HIS A 447 15.53 32.57 -3.70
C HIS A 447 14.16 31.98 -3.35
N THR A 448 13.46 32.62 -2.41
CA THR A 448 12.05 32.34 -2.13
C THR A 448 11.25 33.64 -2.03
N PHE A 449 10.09 33.65 -2.67
CA PHE A 449 9.05 34.64 -2.44
C PHE A 449 8.01 34.08 -1.46
N ASP A 450 7.73 34.85 -0.41
CA ASP A 450 6.51 34.71 0.37
C ASP A 450 5.37 35.39 -0.40
N VAL A 451 4.40 34.60 -0.87
CA VAL A 451 3.31 35.06 -1.73
C VAL A 451 1.96 34.67 -1.14
N THR A 452 1.15 35.64 -0.74
CA THR A 452 -0.25 35.38 -0.38
C THR A 452 -1.06 35.10 -1.65
N PHE A 453 -1.22 33.82 -1.99
CA PHE A 453 -1.99 33.43 -3.16
C PHE A 453 -3.47 33.67 -2.93
N ILE A 454 -4.12 34.37 -3.85
CA ILE A 454 -5.57 34.68 -3.79
C ILE A 454 -6.35 34.07 -4.94
N LEU A 455 -5.65 33.59 -5.97
CA LEU A 455 -6.21 33.00 -7.19
C LEU A 455 -5.31 31.87 -7.68
N PRO A 456 -5.81 30.98 -8.55
CA PRO A 456 -4.97 29.99 -9.20
C PRO A 456 -3.85 30.63 -10.03
N VAL A 457 -2.64 30.06 -9.95
CA VAL A 457 -1.45 30.50 -10.68
C VAL A 457 -1.10 29.51 -11.78
N CYS A 458 -0.50 29.98 -12.87
CA CYS A 458 0.05 29.11 -13.90
C CYS A 458 1.57 29.29 -14.03
N PRO A 459 2.31 28.22 -14.38
CA PRO A 459 3.70 28.34 -14.79
C PRO A 459 3.82 29.30 -15.98
N THR A 460 4.81 30.18 -15.95
CA THR A 460 4.97 31.21 -16.96
C THR A 460 6.43 31.39 -17.36
N PHE A 461 6.64 31.66 -18.65
CA PHE A 461 7.95 31.64 -19.28
C PHE A 461 8.08 32.76 -20.30
N THR A 462 9.25 33.39 -20.34
CA THR A 462 9.64 34.32 -21.41
C THR A 462 11.05 34.05 -21.87
N ILE A 463 11.28 34.20 -23.17
CA ILE A 463 12.61 34.12 -23.77
C ILE A 463 12.84 35.25 -24.75
N TRP A 464 14.11 35.61 -24.95
CA TRP A 464 14.52 36.52 -26.01
C TRP A 464 15.40 35.84 -27.07
N ASN A 465 16.11 34.78 -26.70
CA ASN A 465 16.98 34.04 -27.59
C ASN A 465 16.95 32.53 -27.32
N LYS A 466 17.20 31.75 -28.39
CA LYS A 466 17.38 30.30 -28.37
C LYS A 466 16.11 29.58 -27.90
N SER A 467 16.24 28.55 -27.04
CA SER A 467 15.14 27.69 -26.62
C SER A 467 15.20 27.35 -25.14
N LEU A 468 14.05 26.97 -24.58
CA LEU A 468 13.86 26.40 -23.25
C LEU A 468 13.10 25.09 -23.35
N MET A 469 13.43 24.15 -22.46
CA MET A 469 12.73 22.87 -22.32
C MET A 469 12.23 22.70 -20.89
N ILE A 470 11.00 22.22 -20.75
CA ILE A 470 10.28 22.06 -19.48
C ILE A 470 10.25 20.59 -19.12
N LEU A 471 10.58 20.30 -17.87
CA LEU A 471 10.43 19.00 -17.23
C LEU A 471 9.35 19.15 -16.15
N SER A 472 8.10 18.81 -16.51
CA SER A 472 6.94 18.93 -15.62
C SER A 472 6.55 17.58 -15.02
N GLY A 473 5.73 17.61 -13.95
CA GLY A 473 5.27 16.39 -13.28
C GLY A 473 6.32 15.69 -12.41
N LEU A 474 7.40 16.38 -12.06
CA LEU A 474 8.49 15.82 -11.25
C LEU A 474 8.06 15.73 -9.78
N PRO A 475 8.51 14.70 -9.04
CA PRO A 475 8.42 14.72 -7.58
C PRO A 475 9.28 15.86 -7.02
N ALA A 476 8.89 16.43 -5.89
CA ALA A 476 9.74 17.38 -5.19
C ALA A 476 11.02 16.64 -4.72
N PRO A 477 12.22 17.12 -5.03
CA PRO A 477 13.46 16.48 -4.61
C PRO A 477 13.57 16.34 -3.08
N ASP A 478 14.16 15.23 -2.62
CA ASP A 478 14.31 14.93 -1.18
C ASP A 478 15.06 16.01 -0.39
N PHE A 479 15.98 16.74 -1.04
CA PHE A 479 16.73 17.84 -0.41
C PHE A 479 15.86 19.08 -0.13
N ILE A 480 14.68 19.17 -0.75
CA ILE A 480 13.71 20.26 -0.56
C ILE A 480 12.75 19.95 0.59
N ASP A 481 12.57 18.68 0.95
CA ASP A 481 11.57 18.22 1.94
C ASP A 481 11.98 18.43 3.42
N TYR A 482 13.03 19.21 3.71
CA TYR A 482 13.44 19.56 5.08
C TYR A 482 12.98 20.97 5.49
N PRO A 483 11.89 21.06 6.27
CA PRO A 483 12.01 21.72 7.57
C PRO A 483 11.14 21.08 8.67
N GLU A 484 11.38 19.81 9.06
CA GLU A 484 10.78 19.23 10.29
C GLU A 484 11.80 18.58 11.26
N ARG A 485 13.12 18.69 11.01
CA ARG A 485 14.19 18.16 11.91
C ARG A 485 15.01 19.20 12.69
N GLN A 486 14.51 20.43 12.85
CA GLN A 486 15.05 21.36 13.85
C GLN A 486 14.06 21.52 15.01
N GLU A 487 13.76 20.41 15.69
CA GLU A 487 13.47 20.51 17.11
C GLU A 487 14.74 21.03 17.80
N CYS A 488 14.61 22.23 18.34
CA CYS A 488 15.48 22.94 19.26
C CYS A 488 16.50 22.03 19.99
N ASN A 489 17.70 21.88 19.44
CA ASN A 489 18.88 21.60 20.24
C ASN A 489 19.27 22.89 20.97
N CYS A 490 18.50 23.24 22.01
CA CYS A 490 18.94 24.16 23.04
C CYS A 490 20.12 23.50 23.76
N ARG A 491 21.34 23.72 23.25
CA ARG A 491 22.54 23.55 24.08
C ARG A 491 22.45 24.57 25.22
N PRO A 492 22.66 24.18 26.49
CA PRO A 492 22.83 25.16 27.54
C PRO A 492 24.11 25.94 27.21
N GLN A 493 23.97 27.24 26.95
CA GLN A 493 25.11 28.16 26.99
C GLN A 493 25.55 28.25 28.46
N GLU A 494 26.71 27.71 28.78
CA GLU A 494 27.42 28.09 30.00
C GLU A 494 27.94 29.51 29.83
N SER A 495 27.39 30.42 30.63
CA SER A 495 27.88 31.79 30.79
C SER A 495 29.20 31.77 31.57
N PRO A 496 30.24 32.47 31.11
CA PRO A 496 31.51 32.54 31.84
C PRO A 496 31.45 33.73 32.79
N TYR A 497 31.26 33.51 34.09
CA TYR A 497 31.78 34.36 35.19
C TYR A 497 31.35 33.74 36.52
N VAL A 498 32.32 33.27 37.31
CA VAL A 498 32.52 33.56 38.75
C VAL A 498 33.46 32.50 39.35
N SER A 499 34.69 32.94 39.62
CA SER A 499 35.49 32.73 40.84
C SER A 499 35.57 31.36 41.51
N GLY A 500 36.80 30.86 41.72
CA GLY A 500 37.05 29.81 42.71
C GLY A 500 38.51 29.36 42.81
N MET A 501 39.26 30.04 43.68
CA MET A 501 40.57 29.67 44.22
C MET A 501 40.75 28.19 44.66
N LYS A 502 42.02 27.72 44.53
CA LYS A 502 42.75 26.75 45.40
C LYS A 502 42.32 25.26 45.31
N ALA A 503 43.17 24.25 45.44
CA ALA A 503 44.60 24.14 45.74
C ALA A 503 45.09 22.75 45.28
N CYS A 504 46.42 22.60 45.20
CA CYS A 504 47.17 21.38 45.00
C CYS A 504 46.74 20.21 45.91
N HIS A 505 46.63 19.01 45.35
CA HIS A 505 47.61 17.93 45.55
C HIS A 505 47.46 16.83 44.51
#